data_AF-A0A0E0MQ17-F1
#
_entry.id   AF-A0A0E0MQ17-F1
#
_cell.length_a   1.000
_cell.length_b   1.000
_cell.length_c   1.000
_cell.angle_alpha   90.00
_cell.angle_beta   90.00
_cell.angle_gamma   90.00
#
_symmetry.space_group_name_H-M   'P 1'
#
loop_
_entity.id
_entity.type
_entity.pdbx_description
1 polymer ?
#
loop_
_entity_poly.entity_id
_entity_poly.type
_entity_poly.pdbx_seq_one_letter_code
_entity_poly.pdbx_strand_id
1 'polypeptide(L)'
;MMDTNWRLTAPWQNAKIMVPTKFICGDKDTGLKSFGTEHFVKSGAFKSVVPNLDVVVIEGHHFIQQEQAERVNSEILSYFDKFTERDVHPNHAPEDK
;
A
#
# COMPACT_ATOMS: atom_id res chain seq x y z
N MET A 1 5.07 -14.64 -21.59
CA MET A 1 5.60 -13.46 -20.86
C MET A 1 5.48 -13.65 -19.35
N MET A 2 4.32 -14.04 -18.82
CA MET A 2 4.15 -14.32 -17.38
C MET A 2 5.09 -15.44 -16.87
N ASP A 3 5.28 -16.51 -17.64
CA ASP A 3 6.12 -17.65 -17.23
C ASP A 3 7.59 -17.30 -17.01
N THR A 4 8.15 -16.39 -17.82
CA THR A 4 9.54 -15.96 -17.68
C THR A 4 9.72 -15.10 -16.44
N ASN A 5 8.84 -14.11 -16.23
CA ASN A 5 8.87 -13.27 -15.03
C ASN A 5 8.71 -14.12 -13.77
N TRP A 6 7.76 -15.06 -13.76
CA TRP A 6 7.56 -16.00 -12.66
C TRP A 6 8.81 -16.81 -12.31
N ARG A 7 9.48 -17.37 -13.33
CA ARG A 7 10.72 -18.13 -13.14
C ARG A 7 11.86 -17.26 -12.62
N LEU A 8 11.97 -16.04 -13.14
CA LEU A 8 13.02 -15.11 -12.72
C LEU A 8 12.78 -14.59 -11.29
N THR A 9 11.53 -14.50 -10.83
CA THR A 9 11.21 -14.06 -9.47
C THR A 9 11.28 -15.16 -8.41
N ALA A 10 11.66 -16.39 -8.77
CA ALA A 10 11.79 -17.52 -7.83
C ALA A 10 12.68 -17.23 -6.59
N PRO A 11 13.80 -16.49 -6.69
CA PRO A 11 14.61 -16.15 -5.52
C PRO A 11 13.88 -15.32 -4.45
N TRP A 12 12.78 -14.63 -4.80
CA TRP A 12 11.97 -13.82 -3.87
C TRP A 12 10.76 -14.57 -3.32
N GLN A 13 10.69 -15.90 -3.51
CA GLN A 13 9.61 -16.70 -2.94
C GLN A 13 9.51 -16.47 -1.43
N ASN A 14 8.31 -16.13 -0.95
CA ASN A 14 7.99 -15.80 0.44
C ASN A 14 8.72 -14.59 1.05
N ALA A 15 9.49 -13.84 0.25
CA ALA A 15 10.08 -12.58 0.71
C ALA A 15 8.97 -11.56 1.01
N LYS A 16 9.15 -10.80 2.09
CA LYS A 16 8.23 -9.73 2.49
C LYS A 16 8.71 -8.38 1.96
N ILE A 17 7.77 -7.52 1.57
CA ILE A 17 8.07 -6.13 1.24
C ILE A 17 8.04 -5.32 2.54
N MET A 18 9.23 -4.90 3.00
CA MET A 18 9.38 -4.21 4.29
C MET A 18 9.23 -2.68 4.19
N VAL A 19 9.27 -2.12 2.98
CA VAL A 19 9.10 -0.69 2.75
C VAL A 19 7.69 -0.26 3.18
N PRO A 20 7.54 0.78 4.00
CA PRO A 20 6.22 1.35 4.31
C PRO A 20 5.48 1.72 3.03
N THR A 21 4.30 1.13 2.81
CA THR A 21 3.59 1.22 1.54
C THR A 21 2.15 1.72 1.74
N LYS A 22 1.70 2.64 0.88
CA LYS A 22 0.29 2.95 0.69
C LYS A 22 -0.21 2.38 -0.63
N PHE A 23 -1.27 1.58 -0.57
CA PHE A 23 -1.99 1.09 -1.73
C PHE A 23 -3.33 1.83 -1.87
N ILE A 24 -3.55 2.43 -3.03
CA ILE A 24 -4.75 3.21 -3.36
C ILE A 24 -5.36 2.54 -4.60
N CYS A 25 -6.62 2.12 -4.55
CA CYS A 25 -7.31 1.56 -5.71
C CYS A 25 -8.77 2.02 -5.81
N GLY A 26 -9.32 1.90 -7.01
CA GLY A 26 -10.73 2.16 -7.30
C GLY A 26 -11.60 0.95 -6.98
N ASP A 27 -12.78 1.17 -6.42
CA ASP A 27 -13.77 0.12 -6.13
C ASP A 27 -14.34 -0.53 -7.41
N LYS A 28 -14.23 0.15 -8.56
CA LYS A 28 -14.64 -0.33 -9.88
C LYS A 28 -13.46 -0.78 -10.74
N ASP A 29 -12.23 -0.75 -10.22
CA ASP A 29 -11.03 -1.19 -10.92
C ASP A 29 -11.15 -2.66 -11.37
N THR A 30 -10.84 -2.92 -12.64
CA THR A 30 -10.97 -4.26 -13.24
C THR A 30 -9.94 -5.24 -12.68
N GLY A 31 -8.74 -4.79 -12.35
CA GLY A 31 -7.71 -5.58 -11.67
C GLY A 31 -8.13 -5.96 -10.25
N LEU A 32 -8.70 -5.02 -9.48
CA LEU A 32 -9.24 -5.31 -8.14
C LEU A 32 -10.33 -6.39 -8.20
N LYS A 33 -11.22 -6.30 -9.19
CA LYS A 33 -12.31 -7.28 -9.41
C LYS A 33 -11.86 -8.61 -9.99
N SER A 34 -10.59 -8.76 -10.35
CA SER A 34 -10.07 -9.95 -11.02
C SER A 34 -9.38 -10.91 -10.05
N PHE A 35 -9.45 -12.21 -10.34
CA PHE A 35 -8.61 -13.27 -9.75
C PHE A 35 -8.56 -13.31 -8.20
N GLY A 36 -9.64 -12.92 -7.51
CA GLY A 36 -9.68 -12.89 -6.05
C GLY A 36 -8.90 -11.75 -5.39
N THR A 37 -8.42 -10.78 -6.18
CA THR A 37 -7.61 -9.65 -5.71
C THR A 37 -8.34 -8.82 -4.66
N GLU A 38 -9.64 -8.55 -4.85
CA GLU A 38 -10.44 -7.82 -3.87
C GLU A 38 -10.45 -8.52 -2.50
N HIS A 39 -10.61 -9.84 -2.47
CA HIS A 39 -10.54 -10.60 -1.23
C HIS A 39 -9.14 -10.54 -0.61
N PHE A 40 -8.09 -10.67 -1.42
CA PHE A 40 -6.70 -10.57 -0.94
C PHE A 40 -6.41 -9.22 -0.29
N VAL A 41 -6.87 -8.13 -0.91
CA VAL A 41 -6.72 -6.75 -0.40
C VAL A 41 -7.52 -6.53 0.88
N LYS A 42 -8.77 -7.02 0.96
CA LYS A 42 -9.68 -6.75 2.09
C LYS A 42 -9.53 -7.71 3.27
N SER A 43 -9.05 -8.93 3.07
CA SER A 43 -8.98 -9.99 4.11
C SER A 43 -7.83 -9.84 5.11
N GLY A 44 -6.91 -8.90 4.89
CA GLY A 44 -5.66 -8.79 5.66
C GLY A 44 -4.53 -9.71 5.14
N ALA A 45 -4.82 -10.61 4.19
CA ALA A 45 -3.80 -11.43 3.53
C ALA A 45 -2.72 -10.58 2.86
N PHE A 46 -3.08 -9.43 2.29
CA PHE A 46 -2.10 -8.51 1.71
C PHE A 46 -1.07 -7.99 2.73
N LYS A 47 -1.50 -7.72 3.97
CA LYS A 47 -0.58 -7.33 5.06
C LYS A 47 0.38 -8.45 5.48
N SER A 48 0.05 -9.71 5.20
CA SER A 48 0.96 -10.83 5.52
C SER A 48 2.23 -10.81 4.66
N VAL A 49 2.14 -10.28 3.43
CA VAL A 49 3.26 -10.14 2.49
C VAL A 49 3.87 -8.72 2.47
N VAL A 50 3.08 -7.70 2.82
CA VAL A 50 3.54 -6.31 3.02
C VAL A 50 3.17 -5.85 4.44
N PRO A 51 4.01 -6.10 5.46
CA PRO A 51 3.63 -5.84 6.86
C PRO A 51 3.31 -4.37 7.16
N ASN A 52 4.00 -3.44 6.49
CA ASN A 52 3.87 -1.99 6.72
C ASN A 52 2.91 -1.33 5.71
N LEU A 53 1.76 -1.97 5.46
CA LEU A 53 0.80 -1.57 4.42
C LEU A 53 -0.38 -0.76 4.99
N ASP A 54 -0.64 0.39 4.37
CA ASP A 54 -1.87 1.19 4.46
C ASP A 54 -2.69 1.01 3.17
N VAL A 55 -3.98 0.71 3.28
CA VAL A 55 -4.86 0.42 2.13
C VAL A 55 -6.04 1.38 2.15
N VAL A 56 -6.33 2.00 1.00
CA VAL A 56 -7.56 2.74 0.79
C VAL A 56 -8.20 2.34 -0.54
N VAL A 57 -9.50 2.06 -0.50
CA VAL A 57 -10.33 1.82 -1.69
C VAL A 57 -11.29 3.00 -1.81
N ILE A 58 -11.23 3.71 -2.93
CA ILE A 58 -12.05 4.90 -3.21
C ILE A 58 -12.96 4.64 -4.41
N GLU A 59 -13.97 5.49 -4.61
CA GLU A 59 -14.79 5.40 -5.81
C GLU A 59 -13.94 5.67 -7.07
N GLY A 60 -13.96 4.76 -8.05
CA GLY A 60 -13.27 4.96 -9.32
C GLY A 60 -12.89 3.67 -10.03
N HIS A 61 -12.47 3.76 -11.29
CA HIS A 61 -12.05 2.61 -12.10
C HIS A 61 -10.53 2.47 -12.10
N HIS A 62 -9.93 2.21 -13.26
CA HIS A 62 -8.51 1.87 -13.35
C HIS A 62 -7.58 3.09 -13.27
N PHE A 63 -8.06 4.25 -13.72
CA PHE A 63 -7.27 5.48 -13.77
C PHE A 63 -7.67 6.43 -12.64
N ILE A 64 -7.68 5.94 -11.39
CA ILE A 64 -8.16 6.68 -10.22
C ILE A 64 -7.46 8.03 -9.99
N GLN A 65 -6.19 8.14 -10.39
CA GLN A 65 -5.41 9.37 -10.29
C GLN A 65 -5.90 10.45 -11.25
N GLN A 66 -6.67 10.09 -12.28
CA GLN A 66 -7.35 11.02 -13.19
C GLN A 66 -8.82 11.21 -12.81
N GLU A 67 -9.51 10.14 -12.40
CA GLU A 67 -10.93 10.19 -12.02
C GLU A 67 -11.17 10.88 -10.67
N GLN A 68 -10.20 10.79 -9.75
CA GLN A 68 -10.28 11.30 -8.37
C GLN A 68 -8.95 11.98 -7.98
N ALA A 69 -8.43 12.85 -8.85
CA ALA A 69 -7.10 13.45 -8.70
C ALA A 69 -6.88 14.11 -7.33
N GLU A 70 -7.84 14.92 -6.87
CA GLU A 70 -7.77 15.61 -5.58
C GLU A 70 -7.72 14.63 -4.40
N ARG A 71 -8.52 13.55 -4.47
CA ARG A 71 -8.53 12.53 -3.42
C ARG A 71 -7.20 11.77 -3.39
N VAL A 72 -6.70 11.35 -4.56
CA VAL A 72 -5.43 10.63 -4.66
C VAL A 72 -4.27 11.51 -4.16
N ASN A 73 -4.22 12.78 -4.57
CA ASN A 73 -3.21 13.72 -4.09
C ASN A 73 -3.26 13.89 -2.55
N SER A 74 -4.46 14.00 -1.98
CA SER A 74 -4.65 14.11 -0.53
C SER A 74 -4.17 12.86 0.23
N GLU A 75 -4.44 11.67 -0.31
CA GLU A 75 -3.97 10.40 0.26
C GLU A 75 -2.44 10.25 0.22
N ILE A 76 -1.81 10.75 -0.84
CA ILE A 76 -0.34 10.75 -1.00
C ILE A 76 0.30 11.71 0.02
N LEU A 77 -0.16 12.96 0.08
CA LEU A 77 0.41 13.98 0.98
C LEU A 77 0.25 13.57 2.45
N SER A 78 -0.97 13.21 2.85
CA SER A 78 -1.24 12.76 4.23
C SER A 78 -0.46 11.51 4.62
N TYR A 79 -0.10 10.65 3.67
CA TYR A 79 0.76 9.50 3.94
C TYR A 79 2.20 9.92 4.23
N PHE A 80 2.75 10.86 3.45
CA PHE A 80 4.10 11.37 3.68
C PHE A 80 4.22 12.20 4.96
N ASP A 81 3.18 12.95 5.33
CA ASP A 81 3.16 13.73 6.57
C ASP A 81 3.37 12.85 7.81
N LYS A 82 2.90 11.59 7.80
CA LYS A 82 3.15 10.60 8.88
C LYS A 82 4.64 10.29 9.10
N PHE A 83 5.50 10.62 8.15
CA PHE A 83 6.94 10.38 8.24
C PHE A 83 7.72 11.66 8.56
N THR A 84 7.21 12.84 8.16
CA THR A 84 7.85 14.12 8.49
C THR A 84 7.64 14.50 9.96
N GLU A 85 6.50 14.15 10.57
CA GLU A 85 6.24 14.40 12.00
C GLU A 85 7.13 13.55 12.94
N ARG A 86 7.64 12.41 12.46
CA ARG A 86 8.54 11.53 13.23
C ARG A 86 9.97 12.05 13.33
N ASP A 87 10.38 12.93 12.42
CA ASP A 87 11.75 13.49 12.40
C ASP A 87 11.87 14.76 13.25
N VAL A 88 10.75 15.33 13.73
CA VAL A 88 10.74 16.58 14.52
C VAL A 88 10.85 16.33 16.04
N HIS A 89 10.59 15.11 16.51
CA HIS A 89 10.76 14.74 17.92
C HIS A 89 11.64 13.49 18.07
N PRO A 90 12.97 13.64 18.29
CA PRO A 90 13.74 12.55 18.87
C PRO A 90 13.17 12.31 20.27
N ASN A 91 12.74 11.07 20.51
CA ASN A 91 12.24 10.57 21.80
C ASN A 91 12.99 11.20 22.99
N HIS A 92 12.33 12.13 23.71
CA HIS A 92 12.68 12.35 25.11
C HIS A 92 12.04 11.19 25.88
N ALA A 93 12.82 10.14 26.11
CA ALA A 93 12.51 9.23 27.21
C ALA A 93 12.45 10.07 28.50
N PRO A 94 11.45 9.87 29.39
CA PRO A 94 11.49 10.51 30.69
C PRO A 94 12.70 9.96 31.44
N GLU A 95 13.59 10.84 31.90
CA GLU A 95 14.60 10.48 32.89
C GLU A 95 13.87 10.09 34.19
N ASP A 96 14.09 8.84 34.62
CA ASP A 96 13.62 8.32 35.90
C ASP A 96 14.12 9.22 37.05
N LYS A 97 13.20 9.62 37.93
CA LYS A 97 13.49 10.18 39.25
C LYS A 97 13.31 9.12 40.32
#